data_AF-A0A496PX01-F1
#
_entry.id   AF-A0A496PX01-F1
#
_cell.length_a   1.000
_cell.length_b   1.000
_cell.length_c   1.000
_cell.angle_alpha   90.00
_cell.angle_beta   90.00
_cell.angle_gamma   90.00
#
_symmetry.space_group_name_H-M   'P 1'
#
loop_
_entity.id
_entity.type
_entity.pdbx_description
1 polymer ?
#
loop_
_entity_poly.entity_id
_entity_poly.type
_entity_poly.pdbx_seq_one_letter_code
_entity_poly.pdbx_strand_id
1 'polypeptide(L)'
;MNSKTGLVLICLAAAAFAFAACERSAKSGHGLILPEGDIGQGKAAFVKLGCIQCHTVKSVGLPAFEGETTFMLELGGEVLKVKTYGDLVTSIINPDHVISPQYLSQLPTGSLAESPMTDLTREMTVSEMVDLVTFLHSRYIKKPRPDYRSFDLYP
;
A
#
# COMPACT_ATOMS: atom_id res chain seq x y z
N MET A 1 40.50 31.09 15.13
CA MET A 1 39.33 30.21 15.33
C MET A 1 39.85 28.80 15.55
N ASN A 2 39.64 28.21 16.73
CA ASN A 2 40.22 26.90 17.06
C ASN A 2 39.52 25.77 16.28
N SER A 3 40.23 24.70 15.90
CA SER A 3 39.61 23.62 15.12
C SER A 3 38.41 22.96 15.84
N LYS A 4 38.42 22.97 17.18
CA LYS A 4 37.30 22.53 18.02
C LYS A 4 36.04 23.40 17.89
N THR A 5 36.21 24.73 17.81
CA THR A 5 35.06 25.65 17.63
C THR A 5 34.50 25.59 16.22
N GLY A 6 35.36 25.34 15.21
CA GLY A 6 34.92 25.08 13.83
C GLY A 6 34.12 23.79 13.69
N LEU A 7 34.57 22.70 14.33
CA LEU A 7 33.87 21.41 14.31
C LEU A 7 32.47 21.49 14.96
N VAL A 8 32.36 22.18 16.09
CA VAL A 8 31.08 22.37 16.80
C VAL A 8 30.07 23.15 15.94
N LEU A 9 30.51 24.21 15.25
CA LEU A 9 29.66 25.00 14.37
C LEU A 9 29.17 24.19 13.15
N ILE A 10 30.01 23.33 12.59
CA ILE A 10 29.63 22.44 11.47
C ILE A 10 28.59 21.41 11.92
N CYS A 11 28.77 20.79 13.09
CA CYS A 11 27.78 19.86 13.63
C CYS A 11 26.43 20.52 13.93
N LEU A 12 26.43 21.73 14.48
CA LEU A 12 25.20 22.51 14.73
C LEU A 12 24.49 22.89 13.42
N ALA A 13 25.23 23.30 12.40
CA ALA A 13 24.67 23.58 11.08
C ALA A 13 24.09 22.32 10.43
N ALA A 14 24.82 21.19 10.46
CA ALA A 14 24.35 19.92 9.92
C ALA A 14 23.07 19.42 10.62
N ALA A 15 23.00 19.56 11.95
CA ALA A 15 21.80 19.25 12.71
C ALA A 15 20.62 20.15 12.30
N ALA A 16 20.84 21.46 12.14
CA ALA A 16 19.79 22.39 11.70
C ALA A 16 19.25 22.05 10.29
N PHE A 17 20.14 21.68 9.34
CA PHE A 17 19.72 21.22 8.01
C PHE A 17 18.97 19.88 8.05
N ALA A 18 19.31 18.98 8.97
CA ALA A 18 18.60 17.71 9.14
C ALA A 18 17.14 17.90 9.61
N PHE A 19 16.86 18.94 10.41
CA PHE A 19 15.48 19.24 10.86
C PHE A 19 14.61 19.88 9.76
N ALA A 20 15.19 20.63 8.83
CA ALA A 20 14.46 21.21 7.70
C ALA A 20 13.97 20.17 6.68
N ALA A 21 14.56 18.96 6.68
CA ALA A 21 14.19 17.87 5.78
C ALA A 21 12.93 17.08 6.20
N CYS A 22 12.32 17.41 7.33
CA CYS A 22 11.07 16.77 7.79
C CYS A 22 9.79 17.43 7.24
N GLU A 23 9.90 18.42 6.35
CA GLU A 23 8.73 19.04 5.74
C GLU A 23 8.01 18.02 4.85
N ARG A 24 6.76 17.69 5.22
CA ARG A 24 5.94 16.78 4.44
C ARG A 24 5.52 17.47 3.16
N SER A 25 5.60 16.75 2.05
CA SER A 25 5.10 17.24 0.76
C SER A 25 3.65 17.72 0.89
N ALA A 26 3.34 18.83 0.24
CA ALA A 26 1.97 19.34 0.11
C ALA A 26 1.02 18.33 -0.54
N LYS A 27 1.54 17.33 -1.26
CA LYS A 27 0.78 16.23 -1.88
C LYS A 27 0.66 14.98 -0.98
N SER A 28 1.19 15.03 0.25
CA SER A 28 1.10 13.89 1.17
C SER A 28 -0.31 13.73 1.74
N GLY A 29 -0.77 12.50 1.93
CA GLY A 29 -2.06 12.20 2.58
C GLY A 29 -2.07 12.42 4.10
N HIS A 30 -1.11 13.17 4.67
CA HIS A 30 -1.06 13.36 6.11
C HIS A 30 -2.27 14.18 6.61
N GLY A 31 -2.97 13.67 7.62
CA GLY A 31 -4.19 14.30 8.14
C GLY A 31 -5.46 13.96 7.35
N LEU A 32 -5.36 13.19 6.26
CA LEU A 32 -6.52 12.65 5.55
C LEU A 32 -7.18 11.54 6.40
N ILE A 33 -8.45 11.72 6.71
CA ILE A 33 -9.28 10.70 7.37
C ILE A 33 -10.48 10.46 6.47
N LEU A 34 -10.64 9.22 6.03
CA LEU A 34 -11.82 8.82 5.27
C LEU A 34 -13.02 8.61 6.21
N PRO A 35 -14.25 8.87 5.73
CA PRO A 35 -15.44 8.45 6.46
C PRO A 35 -15.54 6.93 6.52
N GLU A 36 -16.43 6.42 7.36
CA GLU A 36 -16.79 5.00 7.36
C GLU A 36 -17.36 4.58 6.01
N GLY A 37 -16.95 3.40 5.55
CA GLY A 37 -17.45 2.78 4.32
C GLY A 37 -18.22 1.49 4.59
N ASP A 38 -18.80 0.94 3.52
CA ASP A 38 -19.53 -0.32 3.56
C ASP A 38 -18.77 -1.45 2.85
N ILE A 39 -18.58 -2.57 3.56
CA ILE A 39 -17.82 -3.73 3.05
C ILE A 39 -18.53 -4.40 1.87
N GLY A 40 -19.87 -4.46 1.90
CA GLY A 40 -20.68 -5.06 0.84
C GLY A 40 -20.65 -4.22 -0.44
N GLN A 41 -20.83 -2.91 -0.30
CA GLN A 41 -20.70 -1.95 -1.39
C GLN A 41 -19.27 -1.94 -1.95
N GLY A 42 -18.26 -2.08 -1.10
CA GLY A 42 -16.86 -2.16 -1.53
C GLY A 42 -16.57 -3.42 -2.34
N LYS A 43 -17.15 -4.57 -1.95
CA LYS A 43 -17.09 -5.79 -2.76
C LYS A 43 -17.78 -5.59 -4.11
N ALA A 44 -18.94 -4.94 -4.14
CA ALA A 44 -19.65 -4.64 -5.39
C ALA A 44 -18.83 -3.71 -6.28
N ALA A 45 -18.22 -2.66 -5.72
CA ALA A 45 -17.32 -1.74 -6.41
C ALA A 45 -16.09 -2.47 -6.98
N PHE A 46 -15.50 -3.41 -6.23
CA PHE A 46 -14.37 -4.23 -6.70
C PHE A 46 -14.68 -4.99 -7.99
N VAL A 47 -15.89 -5.53 -8.09
CA VAL A 47 -16.36 -6.21 -9.32
C VAL A 47 -16.69 -5.18 -10.40
N LYS A 48 -17.46 -4.15 -10.08
CA LYS A 48 -17.93 -3.12 -11.02
C LYS A 48 -16.78 -2.41 -11.72
N LEU A 49 -15.74 -2.05 -10.98
CA LEU A 49 -14.55 -1.35 -11.47
C LEU A 49 -13.55 -2.30 -12.17
N GLY A 50 -13.91 -3.57 -12.34
CA GLY A 50 -13.10 -4.54 -13.06
C GLY A 50 -11.82 -4.95 -12.33
N CYS A 51 -11.72 -4.76 -11.00
CA CYS A 51 -10.55 -5.18 -10.24
C CYS A 51 -10.32 -6.70 -10.33
N ILE A 52 -11.39 -7.47 -10.54
CA ILE A 52 -11.37 -8.93 -10.72
C ILE A 52 -10.60 -9.41 -11.96
N GLN A 53 -10.28 -8.52 -12.90
CA GLN A 53 -9.52 -8.86 -14.10
C GLN A 53 -8.12 -9.37 -13.75
N CYS A 54 -7.52 -8.79 -12.71
CA CYS A 54 -6.14 -9.04 -12.31
C CYS A 54 -6.00 -9.42 -10.83
N HIS A 55 -7.06 -9.31 -10.03
CA HIS A 55 -7.01 -9.56 -8.60
C HIS A 55 -8.06 -10.56 -8.12
N THR A 56 -7.62 -11.50 -7.29
CA THR A 56 -8.50 -12.25 -6.38
C THR A 56 -8.42 -11.66 -4.97
N VAL A 57 -9.36 -12.02 -4.12
CA VAL A 57 -9.35 -11.61 -2.71
C VAL A 57 -9.44 -12.86 -1.85
N LYS A 58 -8.47 -13.03 -0.95
CA LYS A 58 -8.35 -14.21 -0.11
C LYS A 58 -9.63 -14.47 0.67
N SER A 59 -10.10 -15.72 0.59
CA SER A 59 -11.32 -16.18 1.28
C SER A 59 -12.60 -15.43 0.91
N VAL A 60 -12.65 -14.79 -0.27
CA VAL A 60 -13.86 -14.13 -0.78
C VAL A 60 -14.25 -14.73 -2.13
N GLY A 61 -15.47 -15.26 -2.21
CA GLY A 61 -16.05 -15.68 -3.50
C GLY A 61 -16.42 -14.45 -4.33
N LEU A 62 -15.78 -14.31 -5.49
CA LEU A 62 -16.03 -13.29 -6.51
C LEU A 62 -16.53 -13.97 -7.79
N PRO A 63 -17.34 -13.27 -8.62
CA PRO A 63 -17.68 -13.81 -9.94
C PRO A 63 -16.41 -14.05 -10.77
N ALA A 64 -16.46 -15.06 -11.62
CA ALA A 64 -15.37 -15.31 -12.56
C ALA A 64 -15.28 -14.17 -13.57
N PHE A 65 -14.07 -13.74 -13.89
CA PHE A 65 -13.84 -12.90 -15.05
C PHE A 65 -13.78 -13.80 -16.29
N GLU A 66 -14.62 -13.53 -17.29
CA GLU A 66 -14.75 -14.36 -18.50
C GLU A 66 -13.79 -13.96 -19.63
N GLY A 67 -12.91 -12.96 -19.39
CA GLY A 67 -11.90 -12.53 -20.36
C GLY A 67 -10.53 -13.18 -20.13
N GLU A 68 -9.57 -12.80 -20.97
CA GLU A 68 -8.17 -13.21 -20.81
C GLU A 68 -7.52 -12.45 -19.65
N THR A 69 -6.92 -13.18 -18.71
CA THR A 69 -6.14 -12.62 -17.61
C THR A 69 -4.66 -12.92 -17.83
N THR A 70 -3.84 -11.88 -17.94
CA THR A 70 -2.38 -12.03 -18.12
C THR A 70 -1.68 -12.49 -16.83
N PHE A 71 -2.16 -12.03 -15.67
CA PHE A 71 -1.63 -12.40 -14.36
C PHE A 71 -2.72 -12.21 -13.30
N MET A 72 -2.61 -12.95 -12.19
CA MET A 72 -3.55 -12.88 -11.08
C MET A 72 -2.81 -12.66 -9.76
N LEU A 73 -3.18 -11.62 -9.02
CA LEU A 73 -2.61 -11.29 -7.71
C LEU A 73 -3.67 -11.43 -6.61
N GLU A 74 -3.42 -12.30 -5.64
CA GLU A 74 -4.30 -12.44 -4.48
C GLU A 74 -4.07 -11.30 -3.47
N LEU A 75 -5.14 -10.56 -3.16
CA LEU A 75 -5.17 -9.52 -2.14
C LEU A 75 -5.73 -10.04 -0.80
N GLY A 76 -5.40 -9.35 0.28
CA GLY A 76 -5.80 -9.71 1.64
C GLY A 76 -4.90 -10.75 2.30
N GLY A 77 -5.42 -11.38 3.34
CA GLY A 77 -4.73 -12.40 4.11
C GLY A 77 -3.80 -11.87 5.19
N GLU A 78 -2.93 -12.75 5.64
CA GLU A 78 -2.06 -12.50 6.78
C GLU A 78 -0.79 -11.74 6.40
N VAL A 79 -0.57 -10.59 7.03
CA VAL A 79 0.56 -9.69 6.76
C VAL A 79 1.29 -9.28 8.03
N LEU A 80 2.59 -9.00 7.96
CA LEU A 80 3.35 -8.50 9.12
C LEU A 80 2.91 -7.10 9.56
N LYS A 81 2.46 -6.29 8.60
CA LYS A 81 1.93 -4.94 8.81
C LYS A 81 0.69 -4.77 7.93
N VAL A 82 -0.45 -4.51 8.57
CA VAL A 82 -1.70 -4.18 7.88
C VAL A 82 -1.54 -2.84 7.17
N LYS A 83 -1.97 -2.78 5.91
CA LYS A 83 -1.97 -1.54 5.12
C LYS A 83 -2.92 -0.54 5.75
N THR A 84 -2.52 0.71 5.83
CA THR A 84 -3.44 1.79 6.24
C THR A 84 -4.41 2.10 5.11
N TYR A 85 -5.48 2.83 5.41
CA TYR A 85 -6.40 3.33 4.38
C TYR A 85 -5.65 4.21 3.37
N GLY A 86 -4.71 5.05 3.84
CA GLY A 86 -3.88 5.87 2.96
C GLY A 86 -3.00 5.05 2.02
N ASP A 87 -2.44 3.93 2.49
CA ASP A 87 -1.68 3.02 1.63
C ASP A 87 -2.58 2.44 0.52
N LEU A 88 -3.77 1.97 0.88
CA LEU A 88 -4.72 1.37 -0.06
C LEU A 88 -5.24 2.39 -1.08
N VAL A 89 -5.67 3.58 -0.62
CA VAL A 89 -6.08 4.69 -1.50
C VAL A 89 -4.98 5.00 -2.49
N THR A 90 -3.75 5.19 -2.01
CA THR A 90 -2.61 5.54 -2.87
C THR A 90 -2.36 4.46 -3.92
N SER A 91 -2.39 3.17 -3.54
CA SER A 91 -2.22 2.06 -4.48
C SER A 91 -3.32 1.99 -5.55
N ILE A 92 -4.55 2.45 -5.25
CA ILE A 92 -5.67 2.42 -6.19
C ILE A 92 -5.63 3.62 -7.16
N ILE A 93 -5.41 4.83 -6.63
CA ILE A 93 -5.50 6.07 -7.44
C ILE A 93 -4.17 6.49 -8.07
N ASN A 94 -3.06 5.89 -7.64
CA ASN A 94 -1.72 6.13 -8.17
C ASN A 94 -0.94 4.80 -8.24
N PRO A 95 -1.36 3.87 -9.11
CA PRO A 95 -0.87 2.49 -9.10
C PRO A 95 0.61 2.35 -9.46
N ASP A 96 1.19 3.32 -10.18
CA ASP A 96 2.62 3.33 -10.51
C ASP A 96 3.51 3.81 -9.34
N HIS A 97 2.94 4.38 -8.29
CA HIS A 97 3.72 4.89 -7.16
C HIS A 97 4.47 3.78 -6.42
N VAL A 98 3.84 2.60 -6.30
CA VAL A 98 4.41 1.42 -5.67
C VAL A 98 3.95 0.18 -6.41
N ILE A 99 4.88 -0.45 -7.13
CA ILE A 99 4.61 -1.67 -7.89
C ILE A 99 4.85 -2.89 -7.01
N SER A 100 3.91 -3.84 -7.06
CA SER A 100 3.97 -5.06 -6.25
C SER A 100 5.23 -5.88 -6.57
N PRO A 101 6.04 -6.27 -5.57
CA PRO A 101 7.14 -7.20 -5.76
C PRO A 101 6.69 -8.55 -6.35
N GLN A 102 5.48 -9.00 -5.99
CA GLN A 102 4.89 -10.23 -6.55
C GLN A 102 4.66 -10.10 -8.05
N TYR A 103 4.21 -8.94 -8.52
CA TYR A 103 4.06 -8.68 -9.95
C TYR A 103 5.41 -8.58 -10.64
N LEU A 104 6.36 -7.81 -10.10
CA LEU A 104 7.70 -7.68 -10.68
C LEU A 104 8.41 -9.04 -10.83
N SER A 105 8.19 -9.98 -9.89
CA SER A 105 8.76 -11.33 -9.98
C SER A 105 8.18 -12.20 -11.10
N GLN A 106 7.04 -11.79 -11.68
CA GLN A 106 6.41 -12.47 -12.82
C GLN A 106 6.83 -11.87 -14.16
N LEU A 107 7.52 -10.72 -14.16
CA LEU A 107 7.95 -10.07 -15.38
C LEU A 107 9.23 -10.71 -15.95
N PRO A 108 9.37 -10.76 -17.29
CA PRO A 108 10.64 -11.09 -17.92
C PRO A 108 11.77 -10.17 -17.50
N THR A 109 13.00 -10.69 -17.50
CA THR A 109 14.20 -9.88 -17.21
C THR A 109 14.33 -8.74 -18.20
N GLY A 110 14.47 -7.50 -17.69
CA GLY A 110 14.63 -6.29 -18.51
C GLY A 110 13.32 -5.58 -18.88
N SER A 111 12.16 -6.09 -18.44
CA SER A 111 10.89 -5.38 -18.57
C SER A 111 10.88 -4.08 -17.77
N LEU A 112 10.16 -3.07 -18.28
CA LEU A 112 9.89 -1.84 -17.54
C LEU A 112 9.00 -2.15 -16.33
N ALA A 113 9.28 -1.50 -15.20
CA ALA A 113 8.47 -1.58 -14.00
C ALA A 113 7.33 -0.57 -14.12
N GLU A 114 6.25 -0.97 -14.78
CA GLU A 114 5.02 -0.19 -14.93
C GLU A 114 3.82 -1.01 -14.45
N SER A 115 2.85 -0.34 -13.81
CA SER A 115 1.66 -1.00 -13.34
C SER A 115 0.70 -1.30 -14.49
N PRO A 116 0.17 -2.52 -14.60
CA PRO A 116 -0.88 -2.87 -15.56
C PRO A 116 -2.28 -2.42 -15.11
N MET A 117 -2.40 -1.83 -13.90
CA MET A 117 -3.68 -1.32 -13.41
C MET A 117 -4.09 -0.06 -14.16
N THR A 118 -5.34 -0.04 -14.64
CA THR A 118 -5.89 1.15 -15.30
C THR A 118 -6.06 2.33 -14.34
N ASP A 119 -6.08 3.54 -14.89
CA ASP A 119 -6.41 4.76 -14.14
C ASP A 119 -7.91 4.79 -13.83
N LEU A 120 -8.25 4.61 -12.55
CA LEU A 120 -9.63 4.63 -12.07
C LEU A 120 -10.12 6.02 -11.66
N THR A 121 -9.26 7.06 -11.68
CA THR A 121 -9.58 8.38 -11.10
C THR A 121 -10.71 9.13 -11.81
N ARG A 122 -11.03 8.74 -13.05
CA ARG A 122 -12.12 9.32 -13.84
C ARG A 122 -13.46 8.58 -13.70
N GLU A 123 -13.42 7.31 -13.30
CA GLU A 123 -14.58 6.41 -13.34
C GLU A 123 -15.07 6.05 -11.94
N MET A 124 -14.15 5.95 -10.97
CA MET A 124 -14.44 5.63 -9.58
C MET A 124 -14.91 6.86 -8.83
N THR A 125 -16.08 6.77 -8.20
CA THR A 125 -16.57 7.80 -7.29
C THR A 125 -15.81 7.77 -5.96
N VAL A 126 -15.85 8.89 -5.23
CA VAL A 126 -15.26 8.95 -3.87
C VAL A 126 -15.92 7.94 -2.93
N SER A 127 -17.24 7.74 -3.03
CA SER A 127 -17.95 6.73 -2.23
C SER A 127 -17.47 5.31 -2.54
N GLU A 128 -17.34 4.96 -3.83
CA GLU A 128 -16.80 3.66 -4.22
C GLU A 128 -15.36 3.46 -3.73
N MET A 129 -14.52 4.50 -3.78
CA MET A 129 -13.17 4.42 -3.23
C MET A 129 -13.18 4.15 -1.72
N VAL A 130 -14.01 4.86 -0.95
CA VAL A 130 -14.15 4.67 0.51
C VAL A 130 -14.62 3.26 0.84
N ASP A 131 -15.65 2.79 0.15
CA ASP A 131 -16.21 1.45 0.34
C ASP A 131 -15.21 0.37 -0.08
N LEU A 132 -14.53 0.55 -1.21
CA LEU A 132 -13.51 -0.36 -1.73
C LEU A 132 -12.34 -0.52 -0.77
N VAL A 133 -11.83 0.59 -0.23
CA VAL A 133 -10.75 0.58 0.77
C VAL A 133 -11.22 -0.11 2.06
N THR A 134 -12.45 0.15 2.49
CA THR A 134 -13.04 -0.51 3.67
C THR A 134 -13.15 -2.02 3.45
N PHE A 135 -13.65 -2.44 2.28
CA PHE A 135 -13.70 -3.84 1.88
C PHE A 135 -12.31 -4.48 1.89
N LEU A 136 -11.31 -3.89 1.24
CA LEU A 136 -9.95 -4.44 1.16
C LEU A 136 -9.26 -4.50 2.52
N HIS A 137 -9.35 -3.43 3.30
CA HIS A 137 -8.75 -3.37 4.63
C HIS A 137 -9.29 -4.47 5.55
N SER A 138 -10.60 -4.76 5.46
CA SER A 138 -11.23 -5.85 6.23
C SER A 138 -10.68 -7.25 5.92
N ARG A 139 -9.90 -7.41 4.84
CA ARG A 139 -9.31 -8.70 4.42
C ARG A 139 -7.88 -8.90 4.89
N TYR A 140 -7.24 -7.87 5.44
CA TYR A 140 -5.88 -7.98 5.95
C TYR A 140 -5.88 -8.24 7.45
N ILE A 141 -5.18 -9.30 7.85
CA ILE A 141 -5.03 -9.70 9.25
C ILE A 141 -3.55 -9.60 9.61
N LYS A 142 -3.24 -9.00 10.75
CA LYS A 142 -1.86 -8.93 11.21
C LYS A 142 -1.41 -10.31 11.68
N LYS A 143 -0.32 -10.85 11.11
CA LYS A 143 0.32 -12.06 11.64
C LYS A 143 0.77 -11.82 13.09
N PRO A 144 0.53 -12.77 14.01
CA PRO A 144 1.23 -12.80 15.28
C PRO A 144 2.74 -12.82 15.01
N ARG A 145 3.51 -11.97 15.71
CA ARG A 145 4.97 -12.12 15.66
C ARG A 145 5.32 -13.43 16.37
N PRO A 146 6.29 -14.22 15.87
CA PRO A 146 6.84 -15.32 16.64
C PRO A 146 7.29 -14.78 18.00
N ASP A 147 6.88 -15.44 19.09
CA ASP A 147 7.45 -15.14 20.40
C ASP A 147 8.88 -15.66 20.42
N TYR A 148 9.84 -14.76 20.22
CA TYR A 148 11.25 -15.12 20.26
C TYR A 148 11.75 -15.39 21.70
N ARG A 149 10.93 -15.19 22.75
CA ARG A 149 11.32 -15.48 24.15
C ARG A 149 11.43 -16.97 24.48
N SER A 150 11.02 -17.87 23.59
CA SER A 150 11.13 -19.32 23.82
C SER A 150 12.40 -19.96 23.26
N PHE A 151 13.24 -19.21 22.52
CA PHE A 151 14.50 -19.75 21.98
C PHE A 151 15.68 -19.67 22.96
N ASP A 152 15.55 -18.92 24.06
CA ASP A 152 16.57 -18.85 25.13
C ASP A 152 16.41 -19.94 26.22
N LEU A 153 15.55 -20.94 26.00
CA LEU A 153 15.27 -22.02 26.96
C LEU A 153 15.66 -23.42 26.47
N TYR A 154 16.62 -23.53 25.56
CA TYR A 154 17.26 -24.82 25.24
C TYR A 154 18.74 -24.79 25.68
N PRO A 155 19.13 -25.55 26.73
CA PRO A 155 20.52 -25.64 27.18
C PRO A 155 21.43 -26.37 26.18
#